data_AF-A0A8R2JUR5-F1
#
_entry.id   AF-A0A8R2JUR5-F1
#
_cell.length_a   1.000
_cell.length_b   1.000
_cell.length_c   1.000
_cell.angle_alpha   90.00
_cell.angle_beta   90.00
_cell.angle_gamma   90.00
#
_symmetry.space_group_name_H-M   'P 1'
#
loop_
_entity.id
_entity.type
_entity.pdbx_description
1 polymer ?
#
loop_
_entity_poly.entity_id
_entity_poly.type
_entity_poly.pdbx_seq_one_letter_code
_entity_poly.pdbx_strand_id
1 'polypeptide(L)' 'MTITHLQVKKLYKELLKYGCSLKLTDKNYYKSRIKQEFLDNKQLVKPEEIKFFYDVSPKYFYC' A
#
# COMPACT_ATOMS: atom_id res chain seq x y z
N MET A 1 -4.87 16.79 7.16
CA MET A 1 -4.17 15.65 7.82
C MET A 1 -2.79 15.54 7.22
N THR A 2 -1.76 15.52 8.04
CA THR A 2 -0.37 15.27 7.61
C THR A 2 -0.08 13.77 7.74
N ILE A 3 0.14 13.09 6.62
CA ILE A 3 0.45 11.66 6.62
C ILE A 3 1.91 11.48 7.02
N THR A 4 2.13 10.75 8.11
CA THR A 4 3.44 10.51 8.67
C THR A 4 4.06 9.23 8.11
N HIS A 5 5.40 9.15 8.15
CA HIS A 5 6.13 7.94 7.78
C HIS A 5 5.69 6.69 8.58
N LEU A 6 5.25 6.87 9.82
CA LEU A 6 4.73 5.78 10.66
C LEU A 6 3.40 5.24 10.13
N GLN A 7 2.50 6.13 9.69
CA GLN A 7 1.23 5.74 9.08
C GLN A 7 1.45 4.98 7.78
N VAL A 8 2.40 5.41 6.93
CA VAL A 8 2.76 4.69 5.71
C VAL A 8 3.32 3.29 6.01
N LYS A 9 4.21 3.17 7.00
CA LYS A 9 4.74 1.87 7.45
C LYS A 9 3.66 0.96 8.03
N LYS A 10 2.67 1.52 8.75
CA LYS A 10 1.54 0.77 9.29
C LYS A 10 0.68 0.22 8.15
N LEU A 11 0.31 1.06 7.18
CA LEU A 11 -0.45 0.66 6.00
C LEU A 11 0.24 -0.47 5.22
N TYR A 12 1.55 -0.35 4.99
CA TYR A 12 2.33 -1.40 4.33
C TYR A 12 2.22 -2.75 5.06
N LYS A 13 2.35 -2.76 6.39
CA LYS A 13 2.18 -3.98 7.19
C LYS A 13 0.77 -4.54 7.14
N GLU A 14 -0.25 -3.68 7.18
CA GLU A 14 -1.66 -4.07 7.10
C GLU A 14 -1.98 -4.71 5.75
N LEU A 15 -1.50 -4.14 4.64
CA LEU A 15 -1.65 -4.70 3.30
C LEU A 15 -0.98 -6.07 3.16
N LEU A 16 0.22 -6.24 3.72
CA LEU A 16 0.89 -7.55 3.75
C LEU A 16 0.12 -8.58 4.58
N LYS A 17 -0.44 -8.17 5.73
CA LYS A 17 -1.26 -9.04 6.57
C LYS A 17 -2.55 -9.45 5.84
N TYR A 18 -3.20 -8.52 5.15
CA TYR A 18 -4.37 -8.82 4.32
C TYR A 18 -4.02 -9.82 3.21
N GLY A 19 -2.90 -9.63 2.52
CA GLY A 19 -2.41 -10.56 1.50
C GLY A 19 -2.22 -12.00 1.99
N CYS A 20 -1.93 -12.20 3.28
CA CYS A 20 -1.87 -13.55 3.86
C CYS A 20 -3.24 -14.23 3.97
N SER A 21 -4.31 -13.45 4.15
CA SER A 21 -5.70 -13.91 4.26
C SER A 21 -6.38 -14.17 2.92
N LEU A 22 -5.81 -13.68 1.81
CA LEU A 22 -6.31 -13.95 0.47
C LEU A 22 -6.26 -15.45 0.14
N LYS A 23 -7.39 -15.98 -0.33
CA LYS A 23 -7.55 -17.40 -0.72
C LYS A 23 -7.45 -17.60 -2.23
N LEU A 24 -7.91 -16.63 -3.01
CA LEU A 24 -8.11 -16.75 -4.48
C LEU A 24 -7.02 -16.03 -5.29
N THR A 25 -6.06 -15.39 -4.62
CA THR A 25 -5.02 -14.58 -5.26
C THR A 25 -3.65 -15.22 -5.04
N ASP A 26 -2.80 -15.17 -6.04
CA ASP A 26 -1.39 -15.52 -5.87
C ASP A 26 -0.74 -14.56 -4.85
N LYS A 27 -0.33 -15.13 -3.71
CA LYS A 27 0.24 -14.37 -2.59
C LYS A 27 1.58 -13.74 -2.93
N ASN A 28 2.38 -14.36 -3.80
CA ASN A 28 3.68 -13.85 -4.23
C ASN A 28 3.50 -12.70 -5.21
N TYR A 29 2.54 -12.82 -6.13
CA TYR A 29 2.16 -11.73 -7.02
C TYR A 29 1.64 -10.53 -6.22
N TYR A 30 0.71 -10.74 -5.29
CA TYR A 30 0.17 -9.69 -4.44
C TYR A 30 1.28 -8.97 -3.66
N LYS A 31 2.15 -9.71 -2.97
CA LYS A 31 3.27 -9.13 -2.22
C LYS A 31 4.23 -8.32 -3.11
N SER A 32 4.55 -8.87 -4.29
CA SER A 32 5.44 -8.19 -5.24
C SER A 32 4.81 -6.90 -5.75
N ARG A 33 3.51 -6.92 -6.05
CA ARG A 33 2.78 -5.74 -6.51
C ARG A 33 2.73 -4.64 -5.45
N ILE A 34 2.41 -4.98 -4.20
CA ILE A 34 2.44 -4.02 -3.08
C ILE A 34 3.85 -3.44 -2.92
N LYS A 35 4.89 -4.27 -2.95
CA LYS A 35 6.27 -3.80 -2.81
C LYS A 35 6.64 -2.83 -3.94
N GLN A 36 6.30 -3.16 -5.18
CA GLN A 36 6.57 -2.32 -6.33
C GLN A 36 5.89 -0.96 -6.20
N GLU A 37 4.61 -0.93 -5.82
CA GLU A 37 3.86 0.32 -5.71
C GLU A 37 4.43 1.26 -4.63
N PHE A 38 4.91 0.72 -3.51
CA PHE A 38 5.59 1.53 -2.48
C PHE A 38 6.99 1.99 -2.91
N LEU A 39 7.68 1.24 -3.77
CA LEU A 39 8.98 1.64 -4.31
C LEU A 39 8.83 2.74 -5.36
N ASP A 40 7.87 2.60 -6.28
CA ASP A 40 7.58 3.58 -7.32
C ASP A 40 7.16 4.92 -6.70
N ASN A 41 6.40 4.85 -5.60
CA ASN A 41 5.90 6.01 -4.86
C ASN A 41 6.86 6.53 -3.78
N LYS A 42 8.05 5.95 -3.63
CA LYS A 42 9.00 6.32 -2.57
C LYS A 42 9.44 7.79 -2.65
N GLN A 43 9.48 8.35 -3.85
CA GLN A 43 9.89 9.74 -4.09
C GLN A 43 8.71 10.71 -4.21
N LEU A 44 7.48 10.30 -3.86
CA LEU A 44 6.35 11.24 -3.83
C LEU A 44 6.61 12.33 -2.79
N VAL A 45 6.66 13.57 -3.26
CA VAL A 45 6.86 14.75 -2.42
C VAL A 45 5.56 15.55 -2.26
N LYS A 46 4.64 15.46 -3.23
CA LYS A 46 3.39 16.24 -3.19
C LYS A 46 2.43 15.66 -2.14
N PRO A 47 1.95 16.47 -1.19
CA PRO A 47 1.03 16.01 -0.14
C PRO A 47 -0.28 15.41 -0.69
N GLU A 48 -0.76 15.93 -1.82
CA GLU A 48 -1.99 15.46 -2.49
C GLU A 48 -1.83 14.05 -3.06
N GLU A 49 -0.68 13.78 -3.70
CA GLU A 49 -0.34 12.46 -4.24
C GLU A 49 -0.17 11.46 -3.09
N ILE A 50 0.56 11.84 -2.03
CA ILE A 50 0.71 11.00 -0.83
C ILE A 50 -0.65 10.65 -0.23
N LYS A 51 -1.57 11.63 -0.14
CA LYS A 51 -2.92 11.41 0.36
C LYS A 51 -3.71 10.45 -0.52
N PHE A 52 -3.65 10.61 -1.85
CA PHE A 52 -4.29 9.70 -2.78
C PHE A 52 -3.79 8.26 -2.61
N PHE A 53 -2.48 8.06 -2.57
CA PHE A 53 -1.89 6.73 -2.41
C PHE A 53 -2.09 6.12 -1.02
N TYR A 54 -2.34 6.94 0.00
CA TYR A 54 -2.66 6.44 1.33
C TYR A 54 -4.15 6.07 1.50
N ASP A 55 -5.07 6.90 0.96
CA ASP A 55 -6.51 6.73 1.18
C ASP A 55 -7.21 5.89 0.09
N VAL A 56 -6.71 5.94 -1.15
CA VAL A 56 -7.41 5.44 -2.34
C VAL A 56 -6.73 4.20 -2.92
N SER A 57 -5.42 4.21 -3.12
CA SER A 57 -4.67 3.06 -3.67
C SER A 57 -4.95 1.73 -2.92
N PRO A 58 -4.97 1.70 -1.57
CA PRO A 58 -5.30 0.49 -0.80
C PRO A 58 -6.65 -0.14 -1.16
N LYS A 59 -7.65 0.67 -1.52
CA LYS A 59 -8.99 0.18 -1.89
C LYS A 59 -8.96 -0.71 -3.13
N TYR A 60 -8.01 -0.51 -4.03
CA TYR A 60 -7.83 -1.37 -5.20
C TYR A 60 -7.11 -2.69 -4.88
N PHE A 61 -6.50 -2.81 -3.70
CA PHE A 61 -5.86 -4.04 -3.24
C PHE A 61 -6.78 -4.94 -2.42
N TYR A 62 -7.84 -4.39 -1.84
CA TYR A 62 -8.90 -5.18 -1.23
C TYR A 62 -9.79 -5.74 -2.34
N CYS A 63 -9.73 -7.06 -2.55
CA CYS A 63 -10.70 -7.80 -3.36
C CYS A 63 -12.00 -8.01 -2.59
#